data_AF-A0A2E6MH66-F1
#
_entry.id   AF-A0A2E6MH66-F1
#
_cell.length_a   1.000
_cell.length_b   1.000
_cell.length_c   1.000
_cell.angle_alpha   90.00
_cell.angle_beta   90.00
_cell.angle_gamma   90.00
#
_symmetry.space_group_name_H-M   'P 1'
#
loop_
_entity.id
_entity.type
_entity.pdbx_description
1 polymer ?
#
loop_
_entity_poly.entity_id
_entity_poly.type
_entity_poly.pdbx_seq_one_letter_code
_entity_poly.pdbx_strand_id
1 'polypeptide(L)'
;MSKLVTGSSLLLGSLIILVFNFLIPGNLDVFTKNVTEVNIFTENYGSNSDSVQYFLAVIGLGLIIFLYGILALYNNVGNRENNMKYIFVALNIAAVVLFLSVISVGTAFAGAAELNMKAYGMAQQATQAAAQASQSGDQAVMFQAAQAESVATINSIIAGSSSAALYSLFWGLLSVAGYVFYIATALIGVLILRSGNYYLSQLMNNITGFGFLISGLLFLVLNIIWKVNTEWGYRIFSISQLVWFILIVILAINLIRSSKK
;
A
#
# COMPACT_ATOMS: atom_id res chain seq x y z
N MET A 1 -25.80 -11.10 -9.49
CA MET A 1 -24.54 -11.09 -10.28
C MET A 1 -23.96 -12.50 -10.30
N SER A 2 -23.36 -12.94 -11.40
CA SER A 2 -22.85 -14.32 -11.55
C SER A 2 -21.72 -14.63 -10.55
N LYS A 3 -21.74 -15.83 -9.95
CA LYS A 3 -20.67 -16.33 -9.07
C LYS A 3 -19.31 -16.36 -9.75
N LEU A 4 -19.29 -16.62 -11.06
CA LEU A 4 -18.08 -16.57 -11.87
C LEU A 4 -17.49 -15.16 -11.86
N VAL A 5 -18.31 -14.13 -12.14
CA VAL A 5 -17.84 -12.74 -12.17
C VAL A 5 -17.39 -12.28 -10.79
N THR A 6 -18.15 -12.62 -9.73
CA THR A 6 -17.77 -12.33 -8.34
C THR A 6 -16.43 -12.96 -7.97
N GLY A 7 -16.28 -14.28 -8.16
CA GLY A 7 -15.05 -15.00 -7.83
C GLY A 7 -13.86 -14.56 -8.67
N SER A 8 -14.04 -14.36 -9.97
CA SER A 8 -12.98 -13.85 -10.85
C SER A 8 -12.56 -12.44 -10.47
N SER A 9 -13.48 -11.55 -10.06
CA SER A 9 -13.13 -10.20 -9.61
C SER A 9 -12.32 -10.23 -8.31
N LEU A 10 -12.70 -11.09 -7.36
CA LEU A 10 -11.95 -11.28 -6.11
C LEU A 10 -10.53 -11.81 -6.38
N LEU A 11 -10.38 -12.79 -7.29
CA LEU A 11 -9.08 -13.35 -7.65
C LEU A 11 -8.22 -12.35 -8.40
N LEU A 12 -8.74 -11.77 -9.48
CA LEU A 12 -7.99 -10.84 -10.33
C LEU A 12 -7.59 -9.59 -9.55
N GLY A 13 -8.52 -9.00 -8.80
CA GLY A 13 -8.23 -7.82 -7.98
C GLY A 13 -7.14 -8.09 -6.96
N SER A 14 -7.27 -9.17 -6.17
CA SER A 14 -6.28 -9.51 -5.15
C SER A 14 -4.92 -9.93 -5.72
N LEU A 15 -4.90 -10.63 -6.87
CA LEU A 15 -3.66 -10.98 -7.56
C LEU A 15 -2.92 -9.75 -8.08
N ILE A 16 -3.64 -8.80 -8.70
CA ILE A 16 -3.06 -7.54 -9.18
C ILE A 16 -2.46 -6.77 -8.00
N ILE A 17 -3.20 -6.61 -6.90
CA ILE A 17 -2.70 -5.93 -5.70
C ILE A 17 -1.41 -6.58 -5.21
N LEU A 18 -1.41 -7.90 -5.02
CA LEU A 18 -0.28 -8.61 -4.43
C LEU A 18 0.97 -8.56 -5.33
N VAL A 19 0.81 -8.89 -6.62
CA VAL A 19 1.93 -8.96 -7.57
C VAL A 19 2.56 -7.59 -7.72
N PHE A 20 1.75 -6.56 -7.99
CA PHE A 20 2.29 -5.22 -8.22
C PHE A 20 2.84 -4.59 -6.93
N ASN A 21 2.30 -4.95 -5.75
CA ASN A 21 2.89 -4.54 -4.49
C ASN A 21 4.32 -5.10 -4.31
N PHE A 22 4.58 -6.34 -4.71
CA PHE A 22 5.94 -6.89 -4.65
C PHE A 22 6.87 -6.36 -5.75
N LEU A 23 6.32 -5.90 -6.88
CA LEU A 23 7.11 -5.28 -7.93
C LEU A 23 7.56 -3.85 -7.60
N ILE A 24 6.94 -3.19 -6.61
CA ILE A 24 7.43 -1.90 -6.12
C ILE A 24 8.88 -2.07 -5.61
N PRO A 25 9.83 -1.26 -6.11
CA PRO A 25 11.22 -1.28 -5.70
C PRO A 25 11.40 -1.26 -4.18
N GLY A 26 12.21 -2.19 -3.66
CA GLY A 26 12.45 -2.38 -2.23
C GLY A 26 11.41 -3.24 -1.50
N ASN A 27 10.20 -3.45 -2.04
CA ASN A 27 9.18 -4.21 -1.32
C ASN A 27 9.50 -5.70 -1.19
N LEU A 28 10.25 -6.30 -2.12
CA LEU A 28 10.77 -7.67 -1.96
C LEU A 28 11.96 -7.72 -1.00
N ASP A 29 12.81 -6.69 -0.99
CA ASP A 29 13.96 -6.60 -0.08
C ASP A 29 13.54 -6.52 1.40
N VAL A 30 12.30 -6.16 1.72
CA VAL A 30 11.79 -6.11 3.11
C VAL A 30 12.02 -7.40 3.89
N PHE A 31 12.03 -8.55 3.21
CA PHE A 31 12.22 -9.84 3.87
C PHE A 31 13.67 -10.09 4.30
N THR A 32 14.61 -9.32 3.75
CA THR A 32 16.06 -9.48 3.99
C THR A 32 16.74 -8.23 4.54
N LYS A 33 16.16 -7.04 4.37
CA LYS A 33 16.75 -5.74 4.70
C LYS A 33 15.71 -4.80 5.33
N ASN A 34 16.20 -3.79 6.04
CA ASN A 34 15.36 -2.68 6.49
C ASN A 34 15.13 -1.68 5.36
N VAL A 35 13.97 -1.77 4.69
CA VAL A 35 13.60 -0.87 3.58
C VAL A 35 12.75 0.32 4.03
N THR A 36 12.40 0.38 5.31
CA THR A 36 11.56 1.45 5.86
C THR A 36 12.35 2.69 6.25
N GLU A 37 13.67 2.59 6.38
CA GLU A 37 14.53 3.73 6.66
C GLU A 37 14.33 4.83 5.62
N VAL A 38 14.19 6.08 6.07
CA VAL A 38 13.86 7.23 5.22
C VAL A 38 14.77 7.30 4.00
N ASN A 39 16.09 7.16 4.19
CA ASN A 39 17.06 7.25 3.11
C ASN A 39 16.88 6.12 2.08
N ILE A 40 16.80 4.87 2.55
CA ILE A 40 16.63 3.69 1.69
C ILE A 40 15.30 3.75 0.94
N PHE A 41 14.23 4.11 1.63
CA PHE A 41 12.90 4.22 1.02
C PHE A 41 12.85 5.35 -0.02
N THR A 42 13.45 6.51 0.30
CA THR A 42 13.58 7.64 -0.63
C THR A 42 14.40 7.26 -1.85
N GLU A 43 15.50 6.53 -1.69
CA GLU A 43 16.34 6.08 -2.80
C GLU A 43 15.59 5.09 -3.71
N ASN A 44 14.93 4.09 -3.12
CA ASN A 44 14.13 3.11 -3.86
C ASN A 44 13.02 3.77 -4.67
N TYR A 45 12.29 4.71 -4.04
CA TYR A 45 11.16 5.39 -4.68
C TYR A 45 11.61 6.47 -5.68
N GLY A 46 12.63 7.25 -5.34
CA GLY A 46 13.12 8.34 -6.18
C GLY A 46 13.87 7.84 -7.42
N SER A 47 14.73 6.83 -7.28
CA SER A 47 15.48 6.26 -8.41
C SER A 47 14.59 5.57 -9.43
N ASN A 48 13.39 5.15 -9.01
CA ASN A 48 12.45 4.37 -9.80
C ASN A 48 11.05 5.02 -9.84
N SER A 49 11.00 6.35 -9.76
CA SER A 49 9.78 7.14 -9.60
C SER A 49 8.68 6.72 -10.58
N ASP A 50 8.99 6.65 -11.88
CA ASP A 50 8.02 6.25 -12.91
C ASP A 50 7.44 4.84 -12.67
N SER A 51 8.30 3.87 -12.39
CA SER A 51 7.91 2.48 -12.13
C SER A 51 7.03 2.38 -10.89
N VAL A 52 7.40 3.08 -9.81
CA VAL A 52 6.63 3.11 -8.56
C VAL A 52 5.25 3.70 -8.82
N GLN A 53 5.16 4.83 -9.50
CA GLN A 53 3.89 5.48 -9.81
C GLN A 53 3.00 4.58 -10.68
N TYR A 54 3.58 3.93 -11.69
CA TYR A 54 2.89 2.97 -12.54
C TYR A 54 2.36 1.78 -11.73
N PHE A 55 3.19 1.14 -10.91
CA PHE A 55 2.76 0.00 -10.10
C PHE A 55 1.69 0.39 -9.07
N LEU A 56 1.82 1.54 -8.43
CA LEU A 56 0.79 2.06 -7.51
C LEU A 56 -0.55 2.32 -8.22
N ALA A 57 -0.54 2.86 -9.45
CA ALA A 57 -1.75 3.03 -10.24
C ALA A 57 -2.40 1.69 -10.59
N VAL A 58 -1.61 0.68 -10.96
CA VAL A 58 -2.11 -0.68 -11.24
C VAL A 58 -2.68 -1.34 -9.98
N ILE A 59 -2.06 -1.15 -8.81
CA ILE A 59 -2.63 -1.60 -7.52
C ILE A 59 -3.97 -0.90 -7.27
N GLY A 60 -4.09 0.39 -7.59
CA GLY A 60 -5.36 1.14 -7.50
C GLY A 60 -6.48 0.51 -8.34
N LEU A 61 -6.18 0.09 -9.57
CA LEU A 61 -7.11 -0.68 -10.40
C LEU A 61 -7.47 -2.03 -9.76
N GLY A 62 -6.47 -2.73 -9.22
CA GLY A 62 -6.67 -3.98 -8.47
C GLY A 62 -7.63 -3.82 -7.29
N LEU A 63 -7.51 -2.73 -6.52
CA LEU A 63 -8.42 -2.40 -5.41
C LEU A 63 -9.86 -2.17 -5.87
N ILE A 64 -10.07 -1.49 -7.00
CA ILE A 64 -11.41 -1.25 -7.55
C ILE A 64 -12.04 -2.58 -8.03
N ILE A 65 -11.27 -3.41 -8.74
CA ILE A 65 -11.73 -4.75 -9.19
C ILE A 65 -12.06 -5.63 -7.98
N PHE A 66 -11.20 -5.61 -6.96
CA PHE A 66 -11.42 -6.34 -5.71
C PHE A 66 -12.70 -5.87 -5.01
N LEU A 67 -12.89 -4.55 -4.87
CA LEU A 67 -14.10 -3.97 -4.27
C LEU A 67 -15.35 -4.40 -5.02
N TYR A 68 -15.30 -4.43 -6.34
CA TYR A 68 -16.42 -4.91 -7.17
C TYR A 68 -16.79 -6.36 -6.85
N GLY A 69 -15.80 -7.25 -6.72
CA GLY A 69 -16.01 -8.64 -6.29
C GLY A 69 -16.62 -8.74 -4.88
N ILE A 70 -16.12 -7.93 -3.97
CA ILE A 70 -16.58 -7.83 -2.59
C ILE A 70 -18.06 -7.37 -2.52
N LEU A 71 -18.42 -6.30 -3.21
CA LEU A 71 -19.81 -5.79 -3.27
C LEU A 71 -20.75 -6.82 -3.91
N ALA A 72 -20.28 -7.53 -4.93
CA ALA A 72 -21.04 -8.59 -5.57
C ALA A 72 -21.30 -9.78 -4.64
N LEU A 73 -20.33 -10.14 -3.80
CA LEU A 73 -20.51 -11.15 -2.75
C LEU A 73 -21.64 -10.74 -1.80
N TYR A 74 -21.72 -9.47 -1.43
CA TYR A 74 -22.72 -8.94 -0.50
C TYR A 74 -24.12 -8.82 -1.09
N ASN A 75 -24.25 -8.47 -2.36
CA ASN A 75 -25.55 -8.41 -3.02
C ASN A 75 -26.28 -9.75 -3.00
N ASN A 76 -25.54 -10.85 -2.93
CA ASN A 76 -26.11 -12.19 -2.84
C ASN A 76 -26.40 -12.65 -1.41
N VAL A 77 -26.05 -11.87 -0.36
CA VAL A 77 -26.31 -12.20 1.05
C VAL A 77 -27.76 -11.90 1.37
N GLY A 78 -28.49 -12.93 1.79
CA GLY A 78 -29.93 -12.87 2.05
C GLY A 78 -30.32 -11.79 3.07
N ASN A 79 -31.55 -11.28 2.93
CA ASN A 79 -32.07 -10.12 3.68
C ASN A 79 -32.13 -10.29 5.21
N ARG A 80 -31.84 -11.48 5.76
CA ARG A 80 -31.87 -11.76 7.21
C ARG A 80 -30.74 -11.07 8.00
N GLU A 81 -29.70 -10.58 7.32
CA GLU A 81 -28.49 -9.99 7.95
C GLU A 81 -28.31 -8.48 7.63
N ASN A 82 -29.36 -7.77 7.19
CA ASN A 82 -29.24 -6.43 6.58
C ASN A 82 -28.45 -5.40 7.41
N ASN A 83 -28.62 -5.34 8.74
CA ASN A 83 -27.89 -4.36 9.56
C ASN A 83 -26.37 -4.61 9.61
N MET A 84 -25.95 -5.88 9.66
CA MET A 84 -24.52 -6.25 9.66
C MET A 84 -23.90 -6.12 8.27
N LYS A 85 -24.70 -6.36 7.23
CA LYS A 85 -24.30 -6.22 5.83
C LYS A 85 -23.84 -4.80 5.48
N TYR A 86 -24.54 -3.77 5.97
CA TYR A 86 -24.17 -2.38 5.68
C TYR A 86 -22.85 -1.96 6.34
N ILE A 87 -22.64 -2.32 7.61
CA ILE A 87 -21.38 -2.02 8.33
C ILE A 87 -20.19 -2.61 7.59
N PHE A 88 -20.37 -3.84 7.11
CA PHE A 88 -19.34 -4.57 6.41
C PHE A 88 -19.00 -4.02 5.02
N VAL A 89 -20.03 -3.68 4.24
CA VAL A 89 -19.88 -2.97 2.95
C VAL A 89 -19.13 -1.66 3.19
N ALA A 90 -19.58 -0.87 4.17
CA ALA A 90 -19.00 0.42 4.49
C ALA A 90 -17.52 0.31 4.87
N LEU A 91 -17.14 -0.70 5.68
CA LEU A 91 -15.76 -0.89 6.09
C LEU A 91 -14.84 -1.36 4.95
N ASN A 92 -15.34 -2.18 4.02
CA ASN A 92 -14.55 -2.54 2.83
C ASN A 92 -14.37 -1.35 1.88
N ILE A 93 -15.41 -0.55 1.68
CA ILE A 93 -15.31 0.70 0.91
C ILE A 93 -14.31 1.65 1.59
N ALA A 94 -14.41 1.83 2.92
CA ALA A 94 -13.51 2.67 3.68
C ALA A 94 -12.05 2.18 3.58
N ALA A 95 -11.80 0.88 3.70
CA ALA A 95 -10.47 0.29 3.53
C ALA A 95 -9.90 0.59 2.13
N VAL A 96 -10.70 0.39 1.09
CA VAL A 96 -10.28 0.65 -0.29
C VAL A 96 -9.99 2.14 -0.52
N VAL A 97 -10.87 3.03 -0.06
CA VAL A 97 -10.65 4.49 -0.15
C VAL A 97 -9.38 4.91 0.59
N LEU A 98 -9.13 4.37 1.78
CA LEU A 98 -7.90 4.65 2.52
C LEU A 98 -6.66 4.17 1.78
N PHE A 99 -6.69 2.98 1.17
CA PHE A 99 -5.57 2.52 0.36
C PHE A 99 -5.38 3.32 -0.93
N LEU A 100 -6.45 3.82 -1.55
CA LEU A 100 -6.34 4.74 -2.68
C LEU A 100 -5.68 6.07 -2.25
N SER A 101 -5.98 6.56 -1.05
CA SER A 101 -5.26 7.72 -0.47
C SER A 101 -3.79 7.42 -0.21
N VAL A 102 -3.46 6.24 0.31
CA VAL A 102 -2.06 5.79 0.47
C VAL A 102 -1.34 5.76 -0.87
N ILE A 103 -1.98 5.23 -1.92
CA ILE A 103 -1.46 5.21 -3.29
C ILE A 103 -1.19 6.63 -3.78
N SER A 104 -2.17 7.54 -3.63
CA SER A 104 -2.00 8.94 -4.05
C SER A 104 -0.81 9.61 -3.35
N VAL A 105 -0.64 9.39 -2.05
CA VAL A 105 0.49 9.93 -1.30
C VAL A 105 1.80 9.24 -1.67
N GLY A 106 1.80 7.93 -1.92
CA GLY A 106 2.95 7.17 -2.38
C GLY A 106 3.45 7.64 -3.75
N THR A 107 2.53 7.93 -4.68
CA THR A 107 2.83 8.54 -5.99
C THR A 107 3.44 9.93 -5.83
N ALA A 108 2.84 10.78 -4.99
CA ALA A 108 3.38 12.11 -4.71
C ALA A 108 4.77 12.05 -4.04
N PHE A 109 4.96 11.10 -3.12
CA PHE A 109 6.22 10.84 -2.46
C PHE A 109 7.29 10.40 -3.46
N ALA A 110 6.99 9.50 -4.41
CA ALA A 110 7.94 9.06 -5.43
C ALA A 110 8.48 10.25 -6.26
N GLY A 111 7.60 11.14 -6.73
CA GLY A 111 8.01 12.35 -7.44
C GLY A 111 8.81 13.32 -6.57
N ALA A 112 8.43 13.50 -5.31
CA ALA A 112 9.17 14.35 -4.38
C ALA A 112 10.56 13.76 -4.02
N ALA A 113 10.66 12.44 -3.89
CA ALA A 113 11.90 11.73 -3.64
C ALA A 113 12.88 11.88 -4.82
N GLU A 114 12.39 11.74 -6.05
CA GLU A 114 13.19 11.99 -7.26
C GLU A 114 13.70 13.44 -7.32
N LEU A 115 12.84 14.42 -7.04
CA LEU A 115 13.22 15.83 -6.99
C LEU A 115 14.25 16.10 -5.90
N ASN A 116 14.10 15.48 -4.72
CA ASN A 116 15.05 15.55 -3.63
C ASN A 116 16.43 15.03 -4.07
N MET A 117 16.49 13.84 -4.68
CA MET A 117 17.74 13.27 -5.17
C MET A 117 18.43 14.17 -6.21
N LYS A 118 17.67 14.72 -7.16
CA LYS A 118 18.20 15.66 -8.16
C LYS A 118 18.70 16.95 -7.52
N ALA A 119 17.92 17.53 -6.61
CA ALA A 119 18.28 18.77 -5.92
C ALA A 119 19.53 18.59 -5.04
N TYR A 120 19.65 17.45 -4.38
CA TYR A 120 20.84 17.10 -3.61
C TYR A 120 22.08 16.96 -4.51
N GLY A 121 21.96 16.27 -5.65
CA GLY A 121 23.04 16.17 -6.63
C GLY A 121 23.46 17.53 -7.19
N MET A 122 22.51 18.41 -7.51
CA MET A 122 22.79 19.78 -7.97
C MET A 122 23.48 20.63 -6.88
N ALA A 123 23.07 20.51 -5.62
CA ALA A 123 23.73 21.19 -4.52
C ALA A 123 25.19 20.74 -4.37
N GLN A 124 25.45 19.43 -4.45
CA GLN A 124 26.82 18.90 -4.41
C GLN A 124 27.68 19.41 -5.57
N GLN A 125 27.14 19.44 -6.79
CA GLN A 125 27.83 19.98 -7.95
C GLN A 125 28.11 21.48 -7.81
N ALA A 126 27.14 22.26 -7.30
CA ALA A 126 27.30 23.68 -7.09
C ALA A 126 28.36 23.99 -6.01
N THR A 127 28.40 23.22 -4.92
CA THR A 127 29.46 23.32 -3.91
C THR A 127 30.84 23.01 -4.48
N GLN A 128 30.96 21.98 -5.34
CA GLN A 128 32.23 21.68 -6.02
C GLN A 128 32.64 22.79 -6.98
N ALA A 129 31.70 23.35 -7.74
CA ALA A 129 31.95 24.48 -8.64
C ALA A 129 32.35 25.75 -7.87
N ALA A 130 31.72 26.03 -6.73
CA ALA A 130 32.09 27.15 -5.85
C ALA A 130 33.50 26.96 -5.28
N ALA A 131 33.87 25.74 -4.88
CA ALA A 131 35.23 25.43 -4.42
C ALA A 131 36.28 25.64 -5.54
N GLN A 132 35.96 25.29 -6.79
CA GLN A 132 36.83 25.53 -7.94
C GLN A 132 36.92 27.03 -8.27
N ALA A 133 35.80 27.74 -8.28
CA ALA A 133 35.75 29.19 -8.50
C ALA A 133 36.58 29.94 -7.44
N SER A 134 36.57 29.49 -6.18
CA SER A 134 37.39 30.04 -5.11
C SER A 134 38.90 29.95 -5.38
N GLN A 135 39.34 29.00 -6.24
CA GLN A 135 40.75 28.84 -6.62
C GLN A 135 41.14 29.74 -7.81
N SER A 136 40.17 30.32 -8.52
CA SER A 136 40.42 31.16 -9.70
C SER A 136 40.93 32.57 -9.36
N GLY A 137 40.65 33.06 -8.14
CA GLY A 137 41.01 34.41 -7.70
C GLY A 137 40.17 35.54 -8.32
N ASP A 138 39.26 35.26 -9.25
CA ASP A 138 38.35 36.24 -9.85
C ASP A 138 37.12 36.46 -8.95
N GLN A 139 37.00 37.68 -8.40
CA GLN A 139 35.92 38.05 -7.49
C GLN A 139 34.52 37.94 -8.12
N ALA A 140 34.38 38.21 -9.43
CA ALA A 140 33.09 38.13 -10.10
C ALA A 140 32.64 36.66 -10.23
N VAL A 141 33.57 35.78 -10.59
CA VAL A 141 33.33 34.33 -10.74
C VAL A 141 33.04 33.68 -9.38
N MET A 142 33.79 34.05 -8.33
CA MET A 142 33.54 33.58 -6.96
C MET A 142 32.16 33.99 -6.45
N PHE A 143 31.76 35.25 -6.67
CA PHE A 143 30.44 35.73 -6.24
C PHE A 143 29.30 35.02 -6.97
N GLN A 144 29.42 34.84 -8.29
CA GLN A 144 28.42 34.13 -9.09
C GLN A 144 28.29 32.67 -8.65
N ALA A 145 29.41 31.98 -8.41
CA ALA A 145 29.40 30.60 -7.96
C ALA A 145 28.81 30.44 -6.56
N ALA A 146 29.14 31.34 -5.62
CA ALA A 146 28.55 31.34 -4.27
C ALA A 146 27.03 31.58 -4.29
N GLN A 147 26.55 32.46 -5.18
CA GLN A 147 25.11 32.69 -5.34
C GLN A 147 24.40 31.44 -5.91
N ALA A 148 24.99 30.79 -6.91
CA ALA A 148 24.46 29.55 -7.47
C ALA A 148 24.42 28.41 -6.45
N GLU A 149 25.48 28.26 -5.64
CA GLU A 149 25.54 27.30 -4.53
C GLU A 149 24.44 27.56 -3.50
N SER A 150 24.26 28.82 -3.09
CA SER A 150 23.24 29.19 -2.11
C SER A 150 21.83 28.82 -2.59
N VAL A 151 21.50 29.13 -3.85
CA VAL A 151 20.21 28.78 -4.46
C VAL A 151 20.03 27.26 -4.55
N ALA A 152 21.05 26.53 -5.01
CA ALA A 152 20.99 25.07 -5.12
C ALA A 152 20.82 24.39 -3.76
N THR A 153 21.51 24.89 -2.73
CA THR A 153 21.41 24.39 -1.35
C THR A 153 20.01 24.62 -0.77
N ILE A 154 19.44 25.82 -0.95
CA ILE A 154 18.07 26.12 -0.50
C ILE A 154 17.06 25.20 -1.20
N ASN A 155 17.19 25.01 -2.51
CA ASN A 155 16.32 24.11 -3.27
C ASN A 155 16.41 22.66 -2.78
N SER A 156 17.62 22.19 -2.45
CA SER A 156 17.85 20.87 -1.86
C SER A 156 17.15 20.73 -0.50
N ILE A 157 17.24 21.73 0.37
CA ILE A 157 16.55 21.74 1.68
C ILE A 157 15.02 21.68 1.50
N ILE A 158 14.47 22.47 0.57
CA ILE A 158 13.03 22.50 0.29
C ILE A 158 12.56 21.13 -0.24
N ALA A 159 13.28 20.57 -1.23
CA ALA A 159 12.94 19.28 -1.81
C ALA A 159 13.04 18.13 -0.79
N GLY A 160 14.10 18.13 0.04
CA GLY A 160 14.27 17.19 1.14
C GLY A 160 13.16 17.27 2.18
N SER A 161 12.76 18.49 2.55
CA SER A 161 11.67 18.72 3.51
C SER A 161 10.32 18.23 2.97
N SER A 162 10.03 18.51 1.69
CA SER A 162 8.81 18.03 1.02
C SER A 162 8.76 16.51 0.96
N SER A 163 9.88 15.87 0.58
CA SER A 163 10.01 14.41 0.53
C SER A 163 9.80 13.78 1.92
N ALA A 164 10.42 14.33 2.97
CA ALA A 164 10.27 13.83 4.34
C ALA A 164 8.85 13.97 4.89
N ALA A 165 8.15 15.07 4.57
CA ALA A 165 6.76 15.28 4.95
C ALA A 165 5.84 14.24 4.29
N LEU A 166 6.02 13.98 2.99
CA LEU A 166 5.25 12.97 2.25
C LEU A 166 5.57 11.55 2.71
N TYR A 167 6.83 11.24 3.05
CA TYR A 167 7.21 9.99 3.68
C TYR A 167 6.43 9.78 5.00
N SER A 168 6.42 10.78 5.88
CA SER A 168 5.70 10.69 7.16
C SER A 168 4.20 10.48 6.97
N LEU A 169 3.60 11.23 6.04
CA LEU A 169 2.18 11.11 5.70
C LEU A 169 1.85 9.73 5.11
N PHE A 170 2.67 9.22 4.20
CA PHE A 170 2.50 7.90 3.58
C PHE A 170 2.39 6.81 4.65
N TRP A 171 3.35 6.77 5.57
CA TRP A 171 3.37 5.75 6.62
C TRP A 171 2.23 5.92 7.62
N GLY A 172 1.88 7.15 7.99
CA GLY A 172 0.74 7.43 8.85
C GLY A 172 -0.58 6.92 8.26
N LEU A 173 -0.81 7.23 6.97
CA LEU A 173 -1.99 6.75 6.25
C LEU A 173 -1.98 5.24 6.06
N LEU A 174 -0.83 4.64 5.73
CA LEU A 174 -0.72 3.19 5.56
C LEU A 174 -1.03 2.45 6.86
N SER A 175 -0.61 2.98 8.00
CA SER A 175 -0.94 2.41 9.32
C SER A 175 -2.46 2.41 9.56
N VAL A 176 -3.12 3.54 9.33
CA VAL A 176 -4.58 3.67 9.52
C VAL A 176 -5.34 2.79 8.51
N ALA A 177 -4.92 2.77 7.25
CA ALA A 177 -5.49 1.90 6.22
C ALA A 177 -5.37 0.43 6.62
N GLY A 178 -4.21 0.02 7.14
CA GLY A 178 -3.98 -1.32 7.67
C GLY A 178 -4.97 -1.69 8.77
N TYR A 179 -5.18 -0.82 9.77
CA TYR A 179 -6.13 -1.09 10.84
C TYR A 179 -7.56 -1.30 10.34
N VAL A 180 -8.04 -0.42 9.47
CA VAL A 180 -9.39 -0.53 8.89
C VAL A 180 -9.50 -1.79 8.03
N PHE A 181 -8.46 -2.12 7.27
CA PHE A 181 -8.40 -3.33 6.46
C PHE A 181 -8.46 -4.61 7.29
N TYR A 182 -7.74 -4.69 8.41
CA TYR A 182 -7.78 -5.88 9.25
C TYR A 182 -9.13 -6.05 9.96
N ILE A 183 -9.77 -4.94 10.37
CA ILE A 183 -11.15 -4.96 10.89
C ILE A 183 -12.12 -5.43 9.79
N ALA A 184 -12.00 -4.89 8.57
CA ALA A 184 -12.82 -5.31 7.43
C ALA A 184 -12.63 -6.80 7.13
N THR A 185 -11.37 -7.29 7.15
CA THR A 185 -11.00 -8.69 6.97
C THR A 185 -11.66 -9.58 8.03
N ALA A 186 -11.61 -9.19 9.31
CA ALA A 186 -12.27 -9.93 10.37
C ALA A 186 -13.80 -10.03 10.15
N LEU A 187 -14.41 -8.94 9.69
CA LEU A 187 -15.85 -8.91 9.38
C LEU A 187 -16.21 -9.75 8.14
N ILE A 188 -15.30 -9.92 7.16
CA ILE A 188 -15.47 -10.92 6.10
C ILE A 188 -15.66 -12.29 6.72
N GLY A 189 -14.81 -12.63 7.70
CA GLY A 189 -14.91 -13.89 8.44
C GLY A 189 -16.25 -14.08 9.13
N VAL A 190 -16.70 -13.05 9.87
CA VAL A 190 -18.02 -13.07 10.54
C VAL A 190 -19.16 -13.27 9.56
N LEU A 191 -19.16 -12.55 8.43
CA LEU A 191 -20.21 -12.68 7.43
C LEU A 191 -20.26 -14.08 6.83
N ILE A 192 -19.10 -14.65 6.49
CA ILE A 192 -19.00 -16.02 5.98
C ILE A 192 -19.58 -16.99 7.01
N LEU A 193 -19.12 -16.97 8.27
CA LEU A 193 -19.61 -17.86 9.32
C LEU A 193 -21.14 -17.78 9.47
N ARG A 194 -21.70 -16.56 9.50
CA ARG A 194 -23.15 -16.33 9.61
C ARG A 194 -23.95 -16.75 8.38
N SER A 195 -23.35 -16.70 7.20
CA SER A 195 -23.99 -17.18 5.97
C SER A 195 -24.24 -18.70 5.97
N GLY A 196 -23.63 -19.43 6.91
CA GLY A 196 -23.77 -20.87 7.06
C GLY A 196 -23.42 -21.62 5.77
N ASN A 197 -24.32 -22.49 5.33
CA ASN A 197 -24.09 -23.33 4.14
C ASN A 197 -24.54 -22.67 2.83
N TYR A 198 -24.75 -21.35 2.79
CA TYR A 198 -25.30 -20.67 1.63
C TYR A 198 -24.30 -20.59 0.48
N TYR A 199 -23.07 -20.16 0.75
CA TYR A 199 -22.00 -20.07 -0.28
C TYR A 199 -21.10 -21.30 -0.32
N LEU A 200 -20.80 -21.85 0.85
CA LEU A 200 -19.78 -22.87 1.06
C LEU A 200 -20.40 -24.15 1.64
N SER A 201 -19.65 -25.25 1.63
CA SER A 201 -19.95 -26.39 2.49
C SER A 201 -19.72 -25.99 3.96
N GLN A 202 -20.33 -26.70 4.92
CA GLN A 202 -20.18 -26.38 6.34
C GLN A 202 -18.71 -26.35 6.79
N LEU A 203 -17.94 -27.35 6.35
CA LEU A 203 -16.51 -27.42 6.60
C LEU A 203 -15.79 -26.19 6.01
N MET A 204 -16.08 -25.84 4.76
CA MET A 204 -15.40 -24.73 4.10
C MET A 204 -15.83 -23.36 4.62
N ASN A 205 -17.07 -23.25 5.08
CA ASN A 205 -17.57 -22.07 5.75
C ASN A 205 -16.80 -21.81 7.04
N ASN A 206 -16.59 -22.85 7.84
CA ASN A 206 -15.82 -22.74 9.08
C ASN A 206 -14.36 -22.40 8.80
N ILE A 207 -13.68 -23.14 7.90
CA ILE A 207 -12.26 -22.90 7.59
C ILE A 207 -12.04 -21.48 7.05
N THR A 208 -12.84 -21.07 6.06
CA THR A 208 -12.68 -19.75 5.43
C THR A 208 -13.08 -18.63 6.39
N GLY A 209 -14.20 -18.79 7.08
CA GLY A 209 -14.74 -17.81 8.01
C GLY A 209 -13.84 -17.58 9.22
N PHE A 210 -13.38 -18.64 9.90
CA PHE A 210 -12.40 -18.50 10.98
C PHE A 210 -11.04 -18.04 10.47
N GLY A 211 -10.63 -18.46 9.26
CA GLY A 211 -9.41 -17.99 8.62
C GLY A 211 -9.38 -16.47 8.52
N PHE A 212 -10.41 -15.85 7.94
CA PHE A 212 -10.55 -14.38 7.85
C PHE A 212 -10.68 -13.71 9.23
N LEU A 213 -11.48 -14.29 10.12
CA LEU A 213 -11.70 -13.72 11.46
C LEU A 213 -10.41 -13.66 12.28
N ILE A 214 -9.69 -14.78 12.37
CA ILE A 214 -8.46 -14.90 13.17
C ILE A 214 -7.34 -14.08 12.54
N SER A 215 -7.15 -14.17 11.22
CA SER A 215 -6.10 -13.40 10.55
C SER A 215 -6.33 -11.89 10.67
N GLY A 216 -7.56 -11.42 10.48
CA GLY A 216 -7.92 -10.02 10.70
C GLY A 216 -7.59 -9.55 12.12
N LEU A 217 -8.03 -10.27 13.15
CA LEU A 217 -7.75 -9.90 14.54
C LEU A 217 -6.26 -9.99 14.90
N LEU A 218 -5.58 -11.06 14.47
CA LEU A 218 -4.16 -11.27 14.74
C LEU A 218 -3.32 -10.15 14.12
N PHE A 219 -3.49 -9.88 12.82
CA PHE A 219 -2.69 -8.86 12.16
C PHE A 219 -3.06 -7.45 12.62
N LEU A 220 -4.30 -7.19 13.04
CA LEU A 220 -4.65 -5.94 13.71
C LEU A 220 -3.81 -5.72 14.96
N VAL A 221 -3.76 -6.71 15.86
CA VAL A 221 -2.97 -6.62 17.11
C VAL A 221 -1.49 -6.49 16.81
N LEU A 222 -0.96 -7.28 15.88
CA LEU A 222 0.46 -7.21 15.51
C LEU A 222 0.83 -5.84 14.92
N ASN A 223 -0.06 -5.21 14.15
CA ASN A 223 0.19 -3.89 13.56
C ASN A 223 0.03 -2.73 14.57
N ILE A 224 -0.69 -2.95 15.67
CA ILE A 224 -0.74 -2.03 16.81
C ILE A 224 0.57 -2.10 17.62
N ILE A 225 1.12 -3.30 17.82
CA ILE A 225 2.37 -3.50 18.56
C ILE A 225 3.57 -3.03 17.74
N TRP A 226 3.66 -3.46 16.47
CA TRP A 226 4.73 -3.10 15.55
C TRP A 226 4.21 -2.15 14.49
N LYS A 227 4.60 -0.88 14.60
CA LYS A 227 4.28 0.16 13.62
C LYS A 227 4.78 -0.25 12.24
N VAL A 228 3.93 -0.07 11.22
CA VAL A 228 4.21 -0.50 9.84
C VAL A 228 5.45 0.17 9.22
N ASN A 229 5.89 1.32 9.74
CA ASN A 229 7.10 2.03 9.28
C ASN A 229 8.40 1.57 9.99
N THR A 230 8.36 0.40 10.61
CA THR A 230 9.54 -0.26 11.17
C THR A 230 9.82 -1.52 10.37
N GLU A 231 11.06 -2.01 10.39
CA GLU A 231 11.46 -3.22 9.68
C GLU A 231 10.53 -4.41 9.98
N TRP A 232 10.33 -4.71 11.27
CA TRP A 232 9.45 -5.82 11.69
C TRP A 232 7.98 -5.56 11.35
N GLY A 233 7.50 -4.34 11.55
CA GLY A 233 6.11 -3.99 11.22
C GLY A 233 5.81 -4.12 9.73
N TYR A 234 6.74 -3.71 8.87
CA TYR A 234 6.57 -3.83 7.41
C TYR A 234 6.67 -5.27 6.94
N ARG A 235 7.57 -6.08 7.51
CA ARG A 235 7.60 -7.53 7.27
C ARG A 235 6.29 -8.21 7.65
N ILE A 236 5.75 -7.90 8.84
CA ILE A 236 4.45 -8.42 9.31
C ILE A 236 3.35 -8.01 8.33
N PHE A 237 3.33 -6.75 7.90
CA PHE A 237 2.38 -6.27 6.90
C PHE A 237 2.49 -7.08 5.59
N SER A 238 3.69 -7.26 5.03
CA SER A 238 3.87 -8.04 3.81
C SER A 238 3.44 -9.50 3.94
N ILE A 239 3.72 -10.14 5.08
CA ILE A 239 3.22 -11.50 5.39
C ILE A 239 1.69 -11.52 5.46
N SER A 240 1.08 -10.50 6.08
CA SER A 240 -0.37 -10.41 6.19
C SER A 240 -1.06 -10.34 4.82
N GLN A 241 -0.46 -9.66 3.85
CA GLN A 241 -0.98 -9.57 2.48
C GLN A 241 -0.97 -10.94 1.79
N LEU A 242 0.09 -11.74 2.00
CA LEU A 242 0.17 -13.11 1.50
C LEU A 242 -0.92 -14.01 2.11
N VAL A 243 -1.09 -13.95 3.43
CA VAL A 243 -2.12 -14.74 4.14
C VAL A 243 -3.52 -14.33 3.66
N TRP A 244 -3.78 -13.02 3.57
CA TRP A 244 -5.04 -12.51 3.06
C TRP A 244 -5.33 -12.96 1.63
N PHE A 245 -4.33 -12.92 0.74
CA PHE A 245 -4.47 -13.39 -0.64
C PHE A 245 -4.84 -14.87 -0.70
N ILE A 246 -4.17 -15.72 0.09
CA ILE A 246 -4.48 -17.16 0.17
C ILE A 246 -5.94 -17.38 0.60
N LEU A 247 -6.41 -16.64 1.61
CA LEU A 247 -7.81 -16.73 2.08
C LEU A 247 -8.80 -16.29 0.99
N ILE A 248 -8.48 -15.24 0.22
CA ILE A 248 -9.30 -14.82 -0.93
C ILE A 248 -9.31 -15.87 -2.04
N VAL A 249 -8.17 -16.52 -2.33
CA VAL A 249 -8.10 -17.61 -3.30
C VAL A 249 -9.00 -18.77 -2.88
N ILE A 250 -8.92 -19.19 -1.62
CA ILE A 250 -9.78 -20.25 -1.06
C ILE A 250 -11.25 -19.85 -1.20
N LEU A 251 -11.61 -18.63 -0.78
CA LEU A 251 -12.98 -18.14 -0.87
C LEU A 251 -13.49 -18.15 -2.31
N ALA A 252 -12.75 -17.53 -3.23
CA ALA A 252 -13.18 -17.33 -4.60
C ALA A 252 -13.29 -18.65 -5.39
N ILE A 253 -12.32 -19.56 -5.26
CA ILE A 253 -12.39 -20.88 -5.90
C ILE A 253 -13.62 -21.64 -5.42
N ASN A 254 -13.87 -21.66 -4.11
CA ASN A 254 -15.05 -22.35 -3.59
C ASN A 254 -16.36 -21.67 -4.03
N LEU A 255 -16.37 -20.34 -4.16
CA LEU A 255 -17.53 -19.59 -4.68
C LEU A 255 -17.84 -19.95 -6.14
N ILE A 256 -16.81 -20.05 -6.97
CA ILE A 256 -16.93 -20.43 -8.40
C ILE A 256 -17.39 -21.89 -8.55
N ARG A 257 -16.86 -22.80 -7.73
CA ARG A 257 -17.20 -24.24 -7.79
C ARG A 257 -18.54 -24.58 -7.12
N SER A 258 -19.10 -23.68 -6.33
CA SER A 258 -20.34 -23.93 -5.58
C SER A 258 -21.52 -24.11 -6.53
N SER A 259 -22.13 -25.30 -6.51
CA SER A 259 -23.35 -25.63 -7.28
C SER A 259 -24.63 -25.05 -6.67
N LYS A 260 -24.54 -24.48 -5.46
CA LYS A 260 -25.66 -23.81 -4.80
C LYS A 260 -26.00 -22.55 -5.59
N LYS A 261 -27.26 -22.11 -5.63
CA LYS A 261 -27.62 -20.82 -6.26
C LYS A 261 -27.34 -19.67 -5.31
#